data_AF-A0A0R0D734-F1
#
_entry.id   AF-A0A0R0D734-F1
#
_cell.length_a   1.000
_cell.length_b   1.000
_cell.length_c   1.000
_cell.angle_alpha   90.00
_cell.angle_beta   90.00
_cell.angle_gamma   90.00
#
_symmetry.space_group_name_H-M   'P 1'
#
loop_
_entity.id
_entity.type
_entity.pdbx_description
1 polymer ?
#
loop_
_entity_poly.entity_id
_entity_poly.type
_entity_poly.pdbx_seq_one_letter_code
_entity_poly.pdbx_strand_id
1 'polypeptide(L)'
;MEILGVGHWMIWIIGVVVFGALIVWLALAAFREKRRAPELPSAAARVSRELQQPEAVQAELAALNQRKDDGRISEAEYEQARARLLDR
;
A
#
# COMPACT_ATOMS: atom_id res chain seq x y z
N MET A 1 -52.10 12.94 17.00
CA MET A 1 -50.68 13.28 16.78
C MET A 1 -49.87 11.99 16.67
N GLU A 2 -50.02 11.22 15.58
CA GLU A 2 -49.38 9.89 15.47
C GLU A 2 -48.40 9.79 14.28
N ILE A 3 -48.45 10.74 13.35
CA ILE A 3 -47.63 10.75 12.13
C ILE A 3 -46.15 11.11 12.42
N LEU A 4 -45.89 11.84 13.52
CA LEU A 4 -44.54 12.24 13.92
C LEU A 4 -43.70 11.05 14.44
N GLY A 5 -44.32 10.06 15.08
CA GLY A 5 -43.62 8.88 15.59
C GLY A 5 -43.24 7.90 14.48
N VAL A 6 -44.17 7.63 13.57
CA VAL A 6 -43.95 6.68 12.45
C VAL A 6 -42.98 7.26 11.41
N GLY A 7 -43.11 8.55 11.07
CA GLY A 7 -42.20 9.21 10.13
C GLY A 7 -40.76 9.26 10.64
N HIS A 8 -40.56 9.52 11.93
CA HIS A 8 -39.24 9.54 12.54
C HIS A 8 -38.55 8.17 12.52
N TRP A 9 -39.29 7.12 12.88
CA TRP A 9 -38.79 5.73 12.79
C TRP A 9 -38.42 5.35 11.36
N MET A 10 -39.23 5.75 10.38
CA MET A 10 -38.96 5.46 8.97
C MET A 10 -37.67 6.15 8.48
N ILE A 11 -37.44 7.41 8.85
CA ILE A 11 -36.21 8.14 8.53
C ILE A 11 -34.99 7.45 9.17
N TRP A 12 -35.12 7.02 10.42
CA TRP A 12 -34.03 6.33 11.12
C TRP A 12 -33.67 5.00 10.43
N ILE A 13 -34.68 4.20 10.07
CA ILE A 13 -34.49 2.94 9.33
C ILE A 13 -33.80 3.19 7.98
N ILE A 14 -34.28 4.18 7.22
CA ILE A 14 -33.69 4.54 5.92
C ILE A 14 -32.22 4.95 6.11
N GLY A 15 -31.92 5.77 7.11
CA GLY A 15 -30.55 6.20 7.42
C GLY A 15 -29.63 5.03 7.72
N VAL A 16 -30.05 4.09 8.57
CA VAL A 16 -29.27 2.90 8.92
C VAL A 16 -29.06 2.00 7.69
N VAL A 17 -30.10 1.79 6.87
CA VAL A 17 -30.01 0.97 5.66
C VAL A 17 -29.06 1.59 4.64
N VAL A 18 -29.18 2.89 4.38
CA VAL A 18 -28.28 3.61 3.46
C VAL A 18 -26.83 3.55 3.95
N PHE A 19 -26.62 3.79 5.25
CA PHE A 19 -25.28 3.73 5.84
C PHE A 19 -24.68 2.32 5.75
N GLY A 20 -25.45 1.29 6.09
CA GLY A 20 -25.05 -0.11 5.95
C GLY A 20 -24.72 -0.48 4.50
N ALA A 21 -25.53 -0.03 3.54
CA ALA A 21 -25.29 -0.24 2.12
C ALA A 21 -23.99 0.42 1.65
N LEU A 22 -23.68 1.63 2.12
CA LEU A 22 -22.41 2.32 1.82
C LEU A 22 -21.21 1.55 2.35
N ILE A 23 -21.27 1.02 3.58
CA ILE A 23 -20.19 0.20 4.15
C ILE A 23 -19.97 -1.06 3.32
N VAL A 24 -21.04 -1.78 3.00
CA VAL A 24 -20.96 -3.02 2.20
C VAL A 24 -20.40 -2.70 0.81
N TRP A 25 -20.83 -1.60 0.20
CA TRP A 25 -20.32 -1.16 -1.10
C TRP A 25 -18.84 -0.82 -1.05
N LEU A 26 -18.39 -0.08 -0.03
CA LEU A 26 -16.97 0.24 0.17
C LEU A 26 -16.14 -1.03 0.41
N ALA A 27 -16.65 -1.97 1.22
CA ALA A 27 -15.99 -3.24 1.44
C ALA A 27 -15.86 -4.04 0.14
N LEU A 28 -16.93 -4.14 -0.66
CA LEU A 28 -16.90 -4.78 -1.97
C LEU A 28 -15.93 -4.11 -2.93
N ALA A 29 -15.87 -2.77 -2.95
CA ALA A 29 -14.92 -2.02 -3.75
C ALA A 29 -13.47 -2.32 -3.33
N ALA A 30 -13.18 -2.31 -2.02
CA ALA A 30 -11.87 -2.65 -1.48
C ALA A 30 -11.49 -4.12 -1.76
N PHE A 31 -12.43 -5.05 -1.64
CA PHE A 31 -12.21 -6.45 -2.01
C PHE A 31 -11.97 -6.63 -3.51
N ARG A 32 -12.64 -5.84 -4.35
CA ARG A 32 -12.43 -5.85 -5.80
C ARG A 32 -11.06 -5.28 -6.17
N GLU A 33 -10.60 -4.25 -5.46
CA GLU A 33 -9.25 -3.69 -5.61
C GLU A 33 -8.18 -4.67 -5.15
N LYS A 34 -8.42 -5.44 -4.08
CA LYS A 34 -7.51 -6.53 -3.65
C LYS A 34 -7.49 -7.73 -4.60
N ARG A 35 -8.59 -7.96 -5.35
CA ARG A 35 -8.68 -9.01 -6.38
C ARG A 35 -8.11 -8.58 -7.73
N ARG A 36 -8.03 -7.28 -8.00
CA ARG A 36 -7.07 -6.76 -8.97
C ARG A 36 -5.70 -7.06 -8.37
N ALA A 37 -4.97 -7.98 -8.99
CA ALA A 37 -3.60 -8.29 -8.61
C ALA A 37 -2.89 -6.95 -8.35
N PRO A 38 -2.23 -6.76 -7.19
CA PRO A 38 -1.61 -5.49 -6.87
C PRO A 38 -0.82 -5.10 -8.09
N GLU A 39 -1.23 -4.00 -8.73
CA GLU A 39 -0.52 -3.45 -9.87
C GLU A 39 0.78 -2.90 -9.27
N LEU A 40 1.69 -3.81 -8.94
CA LEU A 40 3.10 -3.51 -8.82
C LEU A 40 3.36 -2.72 -10.10
N PRO A 41 3.66 -1.41 -9.99
CA PRO A 41 3.86 -0.58 -11.17
C PRO A 41 4.78 -1.38 -12.08
N SER A 42 4.40 -1.59 -13.33
CA SER A 42 5.03 -2.61 -14.19
C SER A 42 6.57 -2.51 -14.21
N ALA A 43 7.11 -1.33 -13.92
CA ALA A 43 8.51 -1.08 -13.57
C ALA A 43 9.01 -1.88 -12.36
N ALA A 44 8.37 -1.84 -11.18
CA ALA A 44 8.74 -2.60 -9.99
C ALA A 44 8.67 -4.13 -10.19
N ALA A 45 7.69 -4.62 -10.94
CA ALA A 45 7.60 -6.06 -11.26
C ALA A 45 8.67 -6.51 -12.26
N ARG A 46 9.04 -5.65 -13.22
CA ARG A 46 10.17 -5.89 -14.14
C ARG A 46 11.50 -5.80 -13.40
N VAL A 47 11.69 -4.78 -12.58
CA VAL A 47 12.83 -4.57 -11.67
C VAL A 47 13.01 -5.78 -10.77
N SER A 48 11.97 -6.28 -10.10
CA SER A 48 12.08 -7.49 -9.27
C SER A 48 12.41 -8.77 -10.05
N ARG A 49 12.09 -8.82 -11.35
CA ARG A 49 12.37 -9.98 -12.22
C ARG A 49 13.73 -9.89 -12.90
N GLU A 50 14.18 -8.70 -13.27
CA GLU A 50 15.51 -8.40 -13.82
C GLU A 50 16.58 -8.37 -12.73
N LEU A 51 16.24 -7.81 -11.56
CA LEU A 51 17.05 -7.83 -10.33
C LEU A 51 16.65 -9.01 -9.45
N GLN A 52 16.53 -10.22 -10.02
CA GLN A 52 16.70 -11.46 -9.25
C GLN A 52 18.15 -11.55 -8.73
N GLN A 53 18.58 -10.52 -8.02
CA GLN A 53 19.79 -10.50 -7.27
C GLN A 53 19.59 -11.39 -6.04
N PRO A 54 20.65 -12.08 -5.60
CA PRO A 54 20.61 -12.90 -4.41
C PRO A 54 20.01 -12.10 -3.25
N GLU A 55 19.12 -12.72 -2.45
CA GLU A 55 18.49 -12.07 -1.29
C GLU A 55 19.51 -11.40 -0.36
N ALA A 56 20.73 -11.94 -0.31
CA ALA A 56 21.87 -11.35 0.40
C ALA A 56 22.23 -9.93 -0.08
N VAL A 57 22.26 -9.68 -1.40
CA VAL A 57 22.61 -8.36 -1.95
C VAL A 57 21.48 -7.36 -1.70
N GLN A 58 20.22 -7.80 -1.75
CA GLN A 58 19.08 -6.96 -1.41
C GLN A 58 19.07 -6.58 0.07
N ALA A 59 19.40 -7.50 0.97
CA ALA A 59 19.53 -7.23 2.39
C ALA A 59 20.67 -6.23 2.69
N GLU A 60 21.81 -6.37 2.01
CA GLU A 60 22.94 -5.45 2.14
C GLU A 60 22.63 -4.05 1.60
N LEU A 61 21.93 -3.94 0.46
CA LEU A 61 21.46 -2.65 -0.09
C LEU A 61 20.41 -1.98 0.81
N ALA A 62 19.50 -2.75 1.41
CA ALA A 62 18.53 -2.23 2.36
C ALA A 62 19.21 -1.69 3.63
N ALA A 63 20.20 -2.40 4.17
CA ALA A 63 21.00 -1.94 5.30
C ALA A 63 21.81 -0.69 4.96
N LEU A 64 22.32 -0.57 3.72
CA LEU A 64 22.99 0.63 3.23
C LEU A 64 22.02 1.81 3.12
N ASN A 65 20.80 1.59 2.63
CA ASN A 65 19.78 2.64 2.54
C ASN A 65 19.35 3.15 3.92
N GLN A 66 19.16 2.25 4.89
CA GLN A 66 18.87 2.65 6.28
C GLN A 66 19.98 3.53 6.86
N ARG A 67 21.25 3.24 6.59
CA ARG A 67 22.35 4.10 7.04
C ARG A 67 22.34 5.49 6.40
N LYS A 68 21.91 5.60 5.14
CA LYS A 68 21.72 6.89 4.47
C LYS A 68 20.57 7.67 5.10
N ASP A 69 19.44 7.00 5.32
CA ASP A 69 18.23 7.60 5.90
C ASP A 69 18.46 8.04 7.36
N ASP A 70 19.26 7.30 8.11
CA ASP A 70 19.72 7.66 9.46
C ASP A 70 20.75 8.81 9.45
N GLY A 71 21.16 9.30 8.27
CA GLY A 71 22.19 10.33 8.10
C GLY A 71 23.59 9.87 8.50
N ARG A 72 23.83 8.56 8.64
CA ARG A 72 25.13 7.98 9.03
C ARG A 72 26.14 7.92 7.90
N ILE A 73 25.68 8.01 6.65
CA ILE A 73 26.53 8.09 5.46
C ILE A 73 26.01 9.18 4.52
N SER A 74 26.93 9.83 3.81
CA SER A 74 26.60 10.83 2.79
C SER A 74 26.09 10.19 1.49
N GLU A 75 25.40 10.97 0.66
CA GLU A 75 24.91 10.54 -0.66
C GLU A 75 26.05 10.00 -1.55
N ALA A 76 27.23 10.62 -1.48
CA ALA A 76 28.40 10.19 -2.26
C ALA A 76 28.96 8.83 -1.80
N GLU A 77 28.95 8.57 -0.49
CA GLU A 77 29.37 7.29 0.08
C GLU A 77 28.36 6.19 -0.21
N TYR A 78 27.07 6.53 -0.19
CA TYR A 78 25.98 5.63 -0.58
C TYR A 78 26.13 5.16 -2.03
N GLU A 79 26.33 6.08 -2.97
CA GLU A 79 26.47 5.73 -4.40
C GLU A 79 27.71 4.87 -4.66
N GLN A 80 28.85 5.16 -4.02
CA GLN A 80 30.04 4.33 -4.14
C GLN A 80 29.85 2.91 -3.56
N ALA A 81 29.18 2.80 -2.41
CA ALA A 81 28.92 1.50 -1.78
C ALA A 81 27.89 0.70 -2.58
N ARG A 82 26.86 1.36 -3.12
CA ARG A 82 25.85 0.77 -4.00
C ARG A 82 26.48 0.24 -5.29
N ALA A 83 27.36 1.00 -5.94
CA ALA A 83 28.08 0.55 -7.13
C ALA A 83 28.92 -0.71 -6.84
N ARG A 84 29.65 -0.74 -5.72
CA ARG A 84 30.44 -1.92 -5.32
C ARG A 84 29.59 -3.16 -5.04
N LEU A 85 28.38 -3.00 -4.50
CA LEU A 85 27.47 -4.11 -4.22
C LEU A 85 26.81 -4.66 -5.50
N LEU A 86 26.61 -3.81 -6.51
CA LEU A 86 25.98 -4.17 -7.78
C LEU A 86 26.96 -4.68 -8.85
N ASP A 87 28.26 -4.39 -8.70
CA ASP A 87 29.35 -4.83 -9.61
C ASP A 87 29.91 -6.23 -9.27
N ARG A 88 29.33 -6.91 -8.26
CA ARG A 88 29.77 -8.22 -7.75
C ARG A 88 28.95 -9.38 -8.32
#